data_AF-A0A151Z4G5-F1
#
_entry.id   AF-A0A151Z4G5-F1
#
_cell.length_a   1.000
_cell.length_b   1.000
_cell.length_c   1.000
_cell.angle_alpha   90.00
_cell.angle_beta   90.00
_cell.angle_gamma   90.00
#
_symmetry.space_group_name_H-M   'P 1'
#
loop_
_entity.id
_entity.type
_entity.pdbx_description
1 polymer ?
#
loop_
_entity_poly.entity_id
_entity_poly.type
_entity_poly.pdbx_seq_one_letter_code
_entity_poly.pdbx_strand_id
1 'polypeptide(L)'
;MGNVDSVVKEEFKRVKDKQKDRNYLLLDELLLIQPPRDCTINSSHLGTLFVIDKKLTGRFYEEDILEFAKIYASQELLNGRKDDFKSKFQAYCTLKMWNEISKSDGLDLFVEWFCKLLTENPNNIQTFKQHPDTIFLTIDAIKKMYQILSIKSYYGGDFRSFLDLMQRTAEEQNILKLDEDELDDVVPLQVLKMFSKDFINGFIKLMSELGFQQDMLLE
;
A
#
# COMPACT_ATOMS: atom_id res chain seq x y z
N MET A 1 28.78 -3.73 1.95
CA MET A 1 27.46 -3.87 2.61
C MET A 1 27.27 -2.98 3.85
N GLY A 2 28.33 -2.53 4.55
CA GLY A 2 28.20 -1.72 5.78
C GLY A 2 27.62 -0.29 5.67
N ASN A 3 27.07 0.12 4.51
CA ASN A 3 26.48 1.46 4.32
C ASN A 3 24.93 1.43 4.25
N VAL A 4 24.33 0.30 3.82
CA VAL A 4 22.86 0.21 3.70
C VAL A 4 22.22 0.19 5.09
N ASP A 5 22.79 -0.57 6.02
CA ASP A 5 22.26 -0.73 7.37
C ASP A 5 22.25 0.59 8.16
N SER A 6 23.33 1.38 8.08
CA SER A 6 23.39 2.68 8.77
C SER A 6 22.38 3.67 8.18
N VAL A 7 22.32 3.77 6.85
CA VAL A 7 21.42 4.73 6.19
C VAL A 7 19.95 4.39 6.47
N VAL A 8 19.55 3.11 6.37
CA VAL A 8 18.17 2.70 6.68
C VAL A 8 17.81 3.02 8.13
N LYS A 9 18.71 2.78 9.08
CA LYS A 9 18.49 3.07 10.50
C LYS A 9 18.37 4.57 10.79
N GLU A 10 19.22 5.37 10.14
CA GLU A 10 19.17 6.83 10.26
C GLU A 10 17.87 7.38 9.67
N GLU A 11 17.47 6.92 8.49
CA GLU A 11 16.22 7.33 7.84
C GLU A 11 14.99 6.89 8.65
N PHE A 12 14.97 5.66 9.15
CA PHE A 12 13.91 5.17 10.03
C PHE A 12 13.73 6.09 11.25
N LYS A 13 14.83 6.45 11.92
CA LYS A 13 14.81 7.39 13.06
C LYS A 13 14.44 8.82 12.67
N ARG A 14 14.76 9.24 11.44
CA ARG A 14 14.45 10.58 10.94
C ARG A 14 12.96 10.76 10.68
N VAL A 15 12.32 9.78 10.04
CA VAL A 15 10.91 9.88 9.64
C VAL A 15 9.95 9.47 10.75
N LYS A 16 10.38 8.62 11.71
CA LYS A 16 9.55 8.24 12.84
C LYS A 16 9.20 9.45 13.68
N ASP A 17 7.91 9.65 13.91
CA ASP A 17 7.39 10.64 14.85
C ASP A 17 7.99 10.40 16.24
N LYS A 18 8.87 11.33 16.66
CA LYS A 18 9.60 11.27 17.93
C LYS A 18 8.69 11.44 19.14
N GLN A 19 7.46 11.91 18.95
CA GLN A 19 6.48 12.07 20.03
C GLN A 19 5.75 10.77 20.35
N LYS A 20 5.89 9.73 19.53
CA LYS A 20 5.21 8.44 19.71
C LYS A 20 6.21 7.34 20.09
N ASP A 21 5.96 6.69 21.23
CA ASP A 21 6.73 5.54 21.69
C ASP A 21 6.30 4.27 20.94
N ARG A 22 6.77 4.15 19.71
CA ARG A 22 6.53 2.98 18.84
C ARG A 22 7.81 2.53 18.15
N ASN A 23 7.84 1.26 17.77
CA ASN A 23 8.97 0.61 17.09
C ASN A 23 8.70 0.32 15.60
N TYR A 24 7.73 1.01 15.00
CA TYR A 24 7.34 0.88 13.60
C TYR A 24 7.01 2.25 12.99
N LEU A 25 7.02 2.31 11.65
CA LEU A 25 6.51 3.43 10.86
C LEU A 25 5.09 3.13 10.36
N LEU A 26 4.31 4.19 10.20
CA LEU A 26 3.07 4.18 9.42
C LEU A 26 3.37 4.46 7.95
N LEU A 27 2.38 4.21 7.08
CA LEU A 27 2.46 4.50 5.66
C LEU A 27 3.00 5.92 5.37
N ASP A 28 2.42 6.95 5.99
CA ASP A 28 2.82 8.35 5.78
C ASP A 28 4.31 8.58 6.07
N GLU A 29 4.85 7.95 7.11
CA GLU A 29 6.27 8.09 7.48
C GLU A 29 7.17 7.28 6.54
N LEU A 30 6.74 6.08 6.14
CA LEU A 30 7.47 5.26 5.18
C LEU A 30 7.60 5.97 3.83
N LEU A 31 6.55 6.65 3.37
CA LEU A 31 6.56 7.42 2.13
C LEU A 31 7.54 8.61 2.16
N LEU A 32 7.98 9.03 3.36
CA LEU A 32 8.98 10.08 3.55
C LEU A 32 10.42 9.55 3.61
N ILE A 33 10.64 8.23 3.62
CA ILE A 33 11.99 7.66 3.59
C ILE A 33 12.65 8.07 2.28
N GLN A 34 13.87 8.60 2.40
CA GLN A 34 14.72 8.87 1.25
C GLN A 34 15.72 7.72 1.14
N PRO A 35 15.60 6.86 0.12
CA PRO A 35 16.61 5.83 -0.08
C PRO A 35 17.99 6.47 -0.34
N PRO A 36 19.10 5.76 -0.08
CA PRO A 36 20.44 6.21 -0.46
C PRO A 36 20.46 6.71 -1.91
N ARG A 37 21.33 7.67 -2.27
CA ARG A 37 21.34 8.31 -3.61
C ARG A 37 21.37 7.34 -4.80
N ASP A 38 21.96 6.16 -4.61
CA ASP A 38 22.07 5.12 -5.65
C ASP A 38 20.91 4.12 -5.62
N CYS A 39 20.04 4.19 -4.62
CA CYS A 39 18.91 3.30 -4.42
C CYS A 39 17.62 4.01 -4.85
N THR A 40 16.87 3.38 -5.75
CA THR A 40 15.69 4.01 -6.39
C THR A 40 14.39 3.29 -6.03
N ILE A 41 14.34 2.63 -4.87
CA ILE A 41 13.15 1.94 -4.35
C ILE A 41 11.97 2.92 -4.37
N ASN A 42 10.90 2.53 -5.06
CA ASN A 42 9.64 3.26 -5.01
C ASN A 42 8.80 2.73 -3.83
N SER A 43 8.84 3.43 -2.70
CA SER A 43 8.05 3.09 -1.51
C SER A 43 6.55 3.32 -1.69
N SER A 44 6.08 3.90 -2.80
CA SER A 44 4.66 4.04 -3.13
C SER A 44 4.11 2.92 -4.01
N HIS A 45 4.96 2.00 -4.48
CA HIS A 45 4.51 0.89 -5.32
C HIS A 45 3.84 -0.20 -4.47
N LEU A 46 2.62 -0.62 -4.85
CA LEU A 46 1.80 -1.58 -4.10
C LEU A 46 2.55 -2.87 -3.75
N GLY A 47 3.17 -3.53 -4.74
CA GLY A 47 3.92 -4.76 -4.49
C GLY A 47 5.13 -4.54 -3.56
N THR A 48 5.75 -3.36 -3.60
CA THR A 48 6.87 -3.02 -2.72
C THR A 48 6.41 -2.86 -1.28
N LEU A 49 5.30 -2.15 -1.06
CA LEU A 49 4.68 -2.02 0.27
C LEU A 49 4.33 -3.39 0.85
N PHE A 50 3.72 -4.26 0.05
CA PHE A 50 3.35 -5.62 0.45
C PHE A 50 4.55 -6.45 0.88
N VAL A 51 5.66 -6.40 0.13
CA VAL A 51 6.87 -7.18 0.46
C VAL A 51 7.61 -6.63 1.68
N ILE A 52 7.58 -5.31 1.91
CA ILE A 52 8.18 -4.72 3.12
C ILE A 52 7.35 -5.11 4.36
N ASP A 53 6.03 -5.01 4.33
CA ASP A 53 5.16 -5.39 5.46
C ASP A 53 4.90 -6.90 5.51
N LYS A 54 5.95 -7.66 5.84
CA LYS A 54 5.90 -9.13 5.88
C LYS A 54 4.80 -9.72 6.75
N LYS A 55 4.47 -9.03 7.84
CA LYS A 55 3.46 -9.45 8.82
C LYS A 55 2.06 -8.98 8.44
N LEU A 56 1.94 -8.19 7.37
CA LEU A 56 0.69 -7.69 6.81
C LEU A 56 -0.15 -6.93 7.84
N THR A 57 0.53 -6.08 8.61
CA THR A 57 -0.08 -5.35 9.73
C THR A 57 -0.48 -3.93 9.39
N GLY A 58 -0.10 -3.41 8.22
CA GLY A 58 -0.16 -1.99 7.87
C GLY A 58 0.94 -1.15 8.55
N ARG A 59 1.90 -1.81 9.22
CA ARG A 59 3.00 -1.19 9.98
C ARG A 59 4.33 -1.67 9.44
N PHE A 60 5.32 -0.77 9.39
CA PHE A 60 6.62 -1.06 8.81
C PHE A 60 7.70 -1.04 9.88
N TYR A 61 8.21 -2.22 10.24
CA TYR A 61 9.25 -2.37 11.27
C TYR A 61 10.64 -2.15 10.69
N GLU A 62 11.56 -1.65 11.52
CA GLU A 62 12.96 -1.37 11.12
C GLU A 62 13.63 -2.62 10.55
N GLU A 63 13.39 -3.79 11.16
CA GLU A 63 13.93 -5.08 10.74
C GLU A 63 13.48 -5.46 9.32
N ASP A 64 12.19 -5.27 9.01
CA ASP A 64 11.62 -5.65 7.73
C ASP A 64 12.11 -4.73 6.60
N ILE A 65 12.21 -3.42 6.86
CA ILE A 65 12.77 -2.43 5.93
C ILE A 65 14.25 -2.73 5.66
N LEU A 66 15.01 -3.06 6.71
CA LEU A 66 16.43 -3.40 6.60
C LEU A 66 16.63 -4.66 5.75
N GLU A 67 15.83 -5.70 5.98
CA GLU A 67 15.91 -6.93 5.22
C GLU A 67 15.55 -6.69 3.74
N PHE A 68 14.48 -5.93 3.48
CA PHE A 68 14.12 -5.54 2.13
C PHE A 68 15.25 -4.78 1.41
N ALA A 69 15.87 -3.82 2.10
CA ALA A 69 16.99 -3.05 1.55
C ALA A 69 18.21 -3.95 1.25
N LYS A 70 18.46 -4.97 2.06
CA LYS A 70 19.52 -5.97 1.81
C LYS A 70 19.23 -6.83 0.59
N ILE A 71 17.98 -7.26 0.41
CA ILE A 71 17.53 -8.00 -0.78
C ILE A 71 17.67 -7.14 -2.03
N TYR A 72 17.26 -5.87 -1.98
CA TYR A 72 17.43 -4.94 -3.09
C TYR A 72 18.91 -4.78 -3.46
N ALA A 73 19.77 -4.48 -2.49
CA ALA A 73 21.19 -4.26 -2.72
C ALA A 73 21.92 -5.51 -3.25
N SER A 74 21.57 -6.70 -2.77
CA SER A 74 22.15 -7.95 -3.28
C SER A 74 21.72 -8.22 -4.72
N GLN A 75 20.44 -8.04 -5.05
CA GLN A 75 19.90 -8.21 -6.40
C GLN A 75 20.48 -7.19 -7.37
N GLU A 76 20.69 -5.95 -6.94
CA GLU A 76 21.29 -4.89 -7.76
C GLU A 76 22.73 -5.22 -8.16
N LEU A 77 23.51 -5.73 -7.19
CA LEU A 77 24.89 -6.17 -7.42
C LEU A 77 24.95 -7.34 -8.39
N LEU A 78 24.09 -8.34 -8.23
CA LEU A 78 24.02 -9.52 -9.11
C LEU A 78 23.61 -9.15 -10.54
N ASN A 79 22.73 -8.15 -10.70
CA ASN A 79 22.25 -7.72 -12.01
C ASN A 79 23.16 -6.67 -12.69
N GLY A 80 24.26 -6.25 -12.04
CA GLY A 80 25.25 -5.36 -12.62
C GLY A 80 24.78 -3.92 -12.86
N ARG A 81 23.83 -3.41 -12.05
CA ARG A 81 23.26 -2.05 -12.18
C ARG A 81 22.74 -1.72 -13.58
N LYS A 82 22.12 -2.68 -14.27
CA LYS A 82 21.47 -2.44 -15.57
C LYS A 82 20.37 -1.39 -15.45
N ASP A 83 20.18 -0.61 -16.51
CA ASP A 83 19.19 0.48 -16.56
C ASP A 83 17.75 0.02 -16.27
N ASP A 84 17.43 -1.26 -16.49
CA ASP A 84 16.11 -1.84 -16.25
C ASP A 84 15.93 -2.53 -14.87
N PHE A 85 16.97 -2.52 -14.02
CA PHE A 85 16.96 -3.23 -12.74
C PHE A 85 15.77 -2.81 -11.86
N LYS A 86 15.48 -1.49 -11.79
CA LYS A 86 14.39 -0.96 -10.98
C LYS A 86 13.03 -1.58 -11.38
N SER A 87 12.74 -1.59 -12.67
CA SER A 87 11.48 -2.15 -13.19
C SER A 87 11.40 -3.65 -12.95
N LYS A 88 12.52 -4.39 -13.12
CA LYS A 88 12.60 -5.82 -12.80
C LYS A 88 12.38 -6.10 -11.32
N PHE A 89 12.94 -5.29 -10.43
CA PHE A 89 12.79 -5.47 -9.00
C PHE A 89 11.36 -5.14 -8.55
N GLN A 90 10.72 -4.12 -9.12
CA GLN A 90 9.29 -3.88 -8.89
C GLN A 90 8.42 -5.04 -9.38
N ALA A 91 8.71 -5.60 -10.57
CA ALA A 91 8.04 -6.78 -11.07
C ALA A 91 8.24 -7.99 -10.15
N TYR A 92 9.44 -8.17 -9.58
CA TYR A 92 9.70 -9.18 -8.55
C TYR A 92 8.80 -8.98 -7.32
N CYS A 93 8.67 -7.75 -6.81
CA CYS A 93 7.78 -7.47 -5.68
C CYS A 93 6.31 -7.75 -6.02
N THR A 94 5.85 -7.34 -7.20
CA THR A 94 4.49 -7.63 -7.70
C THR A 94 4.25 -9.13 -7.80
N LEU A 95 5.24 -9.89 -8.27
CA LEU A 95 5.14 -11.33 -8.41
C LEU A 95 5.15 -12.06 -7.06
N LYS A 96 5.93 -11.57 -6.08
CA LYS A 96 5.85 -12.06 -4.69
C LYS A 96 4.48 -11.81 -4.08
N MET A 97 3.92 -10.60 -4.27
CA MET A 97 2.56 -10.29 -3.84
C MET A 97 1.53 -11.21 -4.52
N TRP A 98 1.59 -11.34 -5.85
CA TRP A 98 0.76 -12.25 -6.64
C TRP A 98 0.73 -13.68 -6.09
N ASN A 99 1.91 -14.26 -5.83
CA ASN A 99 1.99 -15.63 -5.32
C ASN A 99 1.30 -15.82 -3.97
N GLU A 100 1.32 -14.79 -3.11
CA GLU A 100 0.64 -14.83 -1.81
C GLU A 100 -0.87 -14.65 -1.97
N ILE A 101 -1.32 -13.65 -2.73
CA ILE A 101 -2.75 -13.35 -2.87
C ILE A 101 -3.53 -14.39 -3.68
N SER A 102 -2.84 -15.18 -4.52
CA SER A 102 -3.45 -16.25 -5.32
C SER A 102 -3.72 -17.54 -4.54
N LYS A 103 -3.27 -17.62 -3.28
CA LYS A 103 -3.64 -18.71 -2.37
C LYS A 103 -5.12 -18.64 -2.02
N SER A 104 -5.68 -19.73 -1.49
CA SER A 104 -7.11 -19.86 -1.20
C SER A 104 -7.70 -18.77 -0.31
N ASP A 105 -6.90 -18.21 0.61
CA ASP A 105 -7.24 -17.13 1.55
C ASP A 105 -6.55 -15.79 1.21
N GLY A 106 -5.75 -15.77 0.14
CA GLY A 106 -4.88 -14.64 -0.18
C GLY A 106 -5.64 -13.35 -0.52
N LEU A 107 -6.83 -13.47 -1.11
CA LEU A 107 -7.70 -12.34 -1.41
C LEU A 107 -8.19 -11.63 -0.14
N ASP A 108 -8.71 -12.37 0.85
CA ASP A 108 -9.22 -11.78 2.09
C ASP A 108 -8.07 -11.19 2.91
N LEU A 109 -6.92 -11.88 2.92
CA LEU A 109 -5.69 -11.40 3.54
C LEU A 109 -5.20 -10.09 2.93
N PHE A 110 -5.23 -9.95 1.60
CA PHE A 110 -4.89 -8.68 0.94
C PHE A 110 -5.86 -7.58 1.33
N VAL A 111 -7.17 -7.85 1.31
CA VAL A 111 -8.20 -6.86 1.63
C VAL A 111 -8.04 -6.37 3.07
N GLU A 112 -7.79 -7.28 4.01
CA GLU A 112 -7.55 -6.91 5.42
C GLU A 112 -6.28 -6.08 5.57
N TRP A 113 -5.18 -6.52 4.96
CA TRP A 113 -3.91 -5.80 4.96
C TRP A 113 -4.04 -4.40 4.38
N PHE A 114 -4.69 -4.26 3.21
CA PHE A 114 -4.81 -2.99 2.53
C PHE A 114 -5.71 -2.00 3.28
N CYS A 115 -6.74 -2.52 3.98
CA CYS A 115 -7.50 -1.72 4.94
C CYS A 115 -6.59 -1.20 6.07
N LYS A 116 -5.84 -2.09 6.74
CA LYS A 116 -4.93 -1.72 7.83
C LYS A 116 -3.89 -0.70 7.39
N LEU A 117 -3.32 -0.88 6.20
CA LEU A 117 -2.33 0.03 5.62
C LEU A 117 -2.80 1.49 5.61
N LEU A 118 -4.10 1.72 5.38
CA LEU A 118 -4.70 3.05 5.36
C LEU A 118 -5.24 3.48 6.74
N THR A 119 -5.69 2.55 7.59
CA THR A 119 -6.34 2.88 8.88
C THR A 119 -5.42 2.89 10.09
N GLU A 120 -4.21 2.32 10.01
CA GLU A 120 -3.24 2.32 11.13
C GLU A 120 -2.76 3.72 11.49
N ASN A 121 -2.86 4.69 10.57
CA ASN A 121 -2.61 6.09 10.86
C ASN A 121 -3.90 6.78 11.36
N PRO A 122 -3.95 7.26 12.61
CA PRO A 122 -5.12 7.97 13.13
C PRO A 122 -5.53 9.20 12.32
N ASN A 123 -4.58 9.85 11.62
CA ASN A 123 -4.88 11.02 10.79
C ASN A 123 -5.58 10.66 9.45
N ASN A 124 -5.57 9.38 9.09
CA ASN A 124 -6.26 8.89 7.90
C ASN A 124 -7.72 8.50 8.18
N ILE A 125 -8.14 8.51 9.45
CA ILE A 125 -9.48 8.09 9.85
C ILE A 125 -10.24 9.19 10.58
N GLN A 126 -11.55 9.15 10.47
CA GLN A 126 -12.47 10.02 11.18
C GLN A 126 -13.69 9.22 11.64
N THR A 127 -14.28 9.62 12.76
CA THR A 127 -15.52 9.06 13.30
C THR A 127 -16.49 10.20 13.60
N PHE A 128 -17.79 9.91 13.46
CA PHE A 128 -18.85 10.88 13.67
C PHE A 128 -19.84 10.33 14.70
N LYS A 129 -20.42 11.20 15.53
CA LYS A 129 -21.32 10.77 16.62
C LYS A 129 -22.62 10.14 16.08
N GLN A 130 -23.04 10.61 14.91
CA GLN A 130 -24.22 10.18 14.18
C GLN A 130 -24.02 8.79 13.54
N HIS A 131 -22.75 8.38 13.37
CA HIS A 131 -22.34 7.12 12.76
C HIS A 131 -21.30 6.39 13.64
N PRO A 132 -21.66 6.02 14.88
CA PRO A 132 -20.69 5.53 15.87
C PRO A 132 -20.01 4.22 15.48
N ASP A 133 -20.66 3.42 14.62
CA ASP A 133 -20.16 2.12 14.17
C ASP A 133 -19.39 2.19 12.83
N THR A 134 -19.23 3.39 12.26
CA THR A 134 -18.58 3.58 10.95
C THR A 134 -17.27 4.34 11.10
N ILE A 135 -16.21 3.73 10.58
CA ILE A 135 -14.93 4.41 10.38
C ILE A 135 -14.94 5.01 8.97
N PHE A 136 -14.59 6.29 8.90
CA PHE A 136 -14.46 7.02 7.64
C PHE A 136 -13.00 7.27 7.35
N LEU A 137 -12.61 7.16 6.09
CA LEU A 137 -11.30 7.50 5.57
C LEU A 137 -11.32 8.95 5.12
N THR A 138 -10.31 9.70 5.52
CA THR A 138 -10.15 11.10 5.11
C THR A 138 -9.77 11.19 3.63
N ILE A 139 -10.04 12.33 2.99
CA ILE A 139 -9.61 12.60 1.62
C ILE A 139 -8.12 12.32 1.38
N ASP A 140 -7.26 12.56 2.38
CA ASP A 140 -5.83 12.31 2.27
C ASP A 140 -5.48 10.81 2.28
N ALA A 141 -6.25 10.00 3.00
CA ALA A 141 -6.15 8.55 2.91
C ALA A 141 -6.54 8.06 1.50
N ILE A 142 -7.60 8.62 0.92
CA ILE A 142 -8.05 8.29 -0.44
C ILE A 142 -7.04 8.75 -1.50
N LYS A 143 -6.37 9.90 -1.32
CA LYS A 143 -5.27 10.32 -2.19
C LYS A 143 -4.10 9.34 -2.17
N LYS A 144 -3.73 8.83 -0.99
CA LYS A 144 -2.67 7.82 -0.85
C LYS A 144 -3.05 6.52 -1.55
N MET A 145 -4.28 6.06 -1.35
CA MET A 145 -4.84 4.91 -2.07
C MET A 145 -4.76 5.11 -3.59
N TYR A 146 -5.23 6.24 -4.10
CA TYR A 146 -5.21 6.59 -5.52
C TYR A 146 -3.79 6.55 -6.12
N GLN A 147 -2.79 7.02 -5.35
CA GLN A 147 -1.38 6.98 -5.74
C GLN A 147 -0.79 5.56 -5.71
N ILE A 148 -1.01 4.82 -4.61
CA ILE A 148 -0.47 3.46 -4.41
C ILE A 148 -0.99 2.50 -5.48
N LEU A 149 -2.28 2.60 -5.79
CA LEU A 149 -2.91 1.80 -6.84
C LEU A 149 -2.64 2.34 -8.25
N SER A 150 -1.93 3.47 -8.37
CA SER A 150 -1.58 4.12 -9.63
C SER A 150 -2.79 4.30 -10.57
N ILE A 151 -3.95 4.67 -9.99
CA ILE A 151 -5.23 4.72 -10.70
C ILE A 151 -5.16 5.61 -11.95
N LYS A 152 -4.48 6.76 -11.86
CA LYS A 152 -4.25 7.66 -12.99
C LYS A 152 -3.60 6.94 -14.18
N SER A 153 -2.59 6.13 -13.90
CA SER A 153 -1.76 5.48 -14.91
C SER A 153 -2.46 4.31 -15.59
N TYR A 154 -3.27 3.56 -14.83
CA TYR A 154 -3.91 2.34 -15.32
C TYR A 154 -5.34 2.54 -15.83
N TYR A 155 -6.08 3.48 -15.24
CA TYR A 155 -7.50 3.71 -15.54
C TYR A 155 -7.77 5.10 -16.12
N GLY A 156 -6.77 6.00 -16.17
CA GLY A 156 -6.89 7.32 -16.80
C GLY A 156 -7.76 8.35 -16.05
N GLY A 157 -8.46 7.95 -14.98
CA GLY A 157 -9.33 8.83 -14.19
C GLY A 157 -8.55 9.77 -13.27
N ASP A 158 -8.99 11.01 -13.15
CA ASP A 158 -8.44 11.96 -12.17
C ASP A 158 -8.90 11.66 -10.73
N PHE A 159 -8.29 12.33 -9.75
CA PHE A 159 -8.59 12.09 -8.34
C PHE A 159 -10.03 12.43 -7.93
N ARG A 160 -10.63 13.52 -8.47
CA ARG A 160 -12.03 13.86 -8.14
C ARG A 160 -12.96 12.79 -8.66
N SER A 161 -12.80 12.39 -9.92
CA SER A 161 -13.61 11.32 -10.51
C SER A 161 -13.51 10.01 -9.71
N PHE A 162 -12.34 9.71 -9.15
CA PHE A 162 -12.15 8.55 -8.27
C PHE A 162 -12.82 8.71 -6.90
N LEU A 163 -12.70 9.88 -6.26
CA LEU A 163 -13.37 10.16 -4.99
C LEU A 163 -14.90 10.10 -5.13
N ASP A 164 -15.44 10.76 -6.16
CA ASP A 164 -16.87 10.77 -6.48
C ASP A 164 -17.41 9.35 -6.67
N LEU A 165 -16.65 8.47 -7.33
CA LEU A 165 -17.04 7.07 -7.51
C LEU A 165 -17.16 6.34 -6.16
N MET A 166 -16.20 6.55 -5.26
CA MET A 166 -16.19 5.94 -3.93
C MET A 166 -17.37 6.45 -3.08
N GLN A 167 -17.66 7.75 -3.14
CA GLN A 167 -18.78 8.35 -2.40
C GLN A 167 -20.14 7.90 -2.94
N ARG A 168 -20.33 7.89 -4.26
CA ARG A 168 -21.53 7.34 -4.91
C ARG A 168 -21.76 5.89 -4.54
N THR A 169 -20.69 5.08 -4.47
CA THR A 169 -20.79 3.69 -4.03
C THR A 169 -21.33 3.61 -2.59
N ALA A 170 -20.91 4.51 -1.71
CA ALA A 170 -21.43 4.55 -0.34
C ALA A 170 -22.91 4.99 -0.30
N GLU A 171 -23.30 5.96 -1.12
CA GLU A 171 -24.69 6.44 -1.25
C GLU A 171 -25.62 5.35 -1.78
N GLU A 172 -25.21 4.63 -2.83
CA GLU A 172 -25.97 3.51 -3.41
C GLU A 172 -26.18 2.36 -2.40
N GLN A 173 -25.23 2.18 -1.47
CA GLN A 173 -25.32 1.21 -0.38
C GLN A 173 -26.07 1.74 0.85
N ASN A 174 -26.60 2.97 0.79
CA ASN A 174 -27.25 3.68 1.90
C ASN A 174 -26.35 3.83 3.14
N ILE A 175 -25.02 3.90 2.94
CA ILE A 175 -24.04 4.11 4.01
C ILE A 175 -23.82 5.62 4.21
N LEU A 176 -23.72 6.38 3.11
CA LEU A 176 -23.69 7.84 3.12
C LEU A 176 -25.06 8.39 2.73
N LYS A 177 -25.49 9.47 3.36
CA LYS A 177 -26.65 10.26 2.93
C LYS A 177 -26.19 11.56 2.29
N LEU A 178 -26.94 11.99 1.28
CA LEU A 178 -26.65 13.19 0.48
C LEU A 178 -26.87 14.51 1.24
N ASP A 179 -27.54 14.49 2.39
CA ASP A 179 -27.90 15.67 3.16
C ASP A 179 -26.99 15.93 4.38
N GLU A 180 -25.89 15.19 4.48
CA GLU A 180 -24.94 15.28 5.60
C GLU A 180 -23.61 15.90 5.13
N ASP A 181 -23.57 17.24 5.04
CA ASP A 181 -22.40 18.04 4.59
C ASP A 181 -21.08 17.66 5.30
N GLU A 182 -21.14 17.13 6.53
CA GLU A 182 -19.96 16.70 7.27
C GLU A 182 -19.25 15.48 6.67
N LEU A 183 -19.91 14.78 5.73
CA LEU A 183 -19.42 13.57 5.09
C LEU A 183 -18.87 13.82 3.66
N ASP A 184 -18.91 15.06 3.18
CA ASP A 184 -18.51 15.45 1.81
C ASP A 184 -17.05 15.16 1.46
N ASP A 185 -16.16 15.08 2.46
CA ASP A 185 -14.72 14.89 2.26
C ASP A 185 -14.20 13.53 2.77
N VAL A 186 -15.11 12.57 3.01
CA VAL A 186 -14.77 11.26 3.56
C VAL A 186 -15.41 10.10 2.80
N VAL A 187 -14.83 8.92 2.99
CA VAL A 187 -15.34 7.67 2.40
C VAL A 187 -15.40 6.59 3.49
N PRO A 188 -16.52 5.88 3.68
CA PRO A 188 -16.61 4.79 4.65
C PRO A 188 -15.59 3.67 4.37
N LEU A 189 -14.98 3.12 5.42
CA LEU A 189 -14.04 2.00 5.32
C LEU A 189 -14.64 0.78 4.61
N GLN A 190 -15.96 0.59 4.72
CA GLN A 190 -16.67 -0.47 4.02
C GLN A 190 -16.53 -0.38 2.49
N VAL A 191 -16.55 0.84 1.93
CA VAL A 191 -16.35 1.04 0.49
C VAL A 191 -14.92 0.70 0.09
N LEU A 192 -13.92 1.08 0.91
CA LEU A 192 -12.54 0.65 0.67
C LEU A 192 -12.44 -0.88 0.63
N LYS A 193 -13.08 -1.57 1.57
CA LYS A 193 -13.06 -3.04 1.63
C LYS A 193 -13.65 -3.67 0.37
N MET A 194 -14.78 -3.16 -0.10
CA MET A 194 -15.43 -3.61 -1.33
C MET A 194 -14.55 -3.35 -2.55
N PHE A 195 -14.09 -2.12 -2.72
CA PHE A 195 -13.22 -1.73 -3.83
C PHE A 195 -11.95 -2.58 -3.87
N SER A 196 -11.29 -2.79 -2.71
CA SER A 196 -10.04 -3.54 -2.63
C SER A 196 -10.23 -5.00 -3.03
N LYS A 197 -11.38 -5.58 -2.68
CA LYS A 197 -11.77 -6.93 -3.08
C LYS A 197 -11.94 -7.05 -4.59
N ASP A 198 -12.66 -6.12 -5.21
CA ASP A 198 -12.88 -6.13 -6.66
C ASP A 198 -11.59 -5.84 -7.43
N PHE A 199 -10.80 -4.87 -6.95
CA PHE A 199 -9.49 -4.54 -7.50
C PHE A 199 -8.56 -5.76 -7.51
N ILE A 200 -8.39 -6.41 -6.36
CA ILE A 200 -7.44 -7.53 -6.27
C ILE A 200 -7.93 -8.75 -7.03
N ASN A 201 -9.24 -9.01 -7.06
CA ASN A 201 -9.82 -10.06 -7.88
C ASN A 201 -9.59 -9.81 -9.38
N GLY A 202 -9.74 -8.56 -9.83
CA GLY A 202 -9.40 -8.16 -11.20
C GLY A 202 -7.92 -8.36 -11.51
N PHE A 203 -7.04 -7.93 -10.61
CA PHE A 203 -5.60 -8.17 -10.72
C PHE A 203 -5.29 -9.67 -10.83
N ILE A 204 -5.94 -10.51 -10.01
CA ILE A 204 -5.68 -11.93 -10.00
C ILE A 204 -6.06 -12.60 -11.33
N LYS A 205 -7.22 -12.24 -11.87
CA LYS A 205 -7.67 -12.73 -13.18
C LYS A 205 -6.73 -12.28 -14.29
N LEU A 206 -6.34 -11.00 -14.30
CA LEU A 206 -5.41 -10.46 -15.30
C LEU A 206 -4.08 -11.21 -15.30
N MET A 207 -3.48 -11.43 -14.13
CA MET A 207 -2.22 -12.17 -14.03
C MET A 207 -2.36 -13.61 -14.54
N SER A 208 -3.49 -14.26 -14.25
CA SER A 208 -3.79 -15.62 -14.75
C SER A 208 -3.94 -15.65 -16.27
N GLU A 209 -4.62 -14.67 -16.86
CA GLU A 209 -4.81 -14.53 -18.31
C GLU A 209 -3.49 -14.25 -19.05
N LEU A 210 -2.55 -13.54 -18.39
CA LEU A 210 -1.19 -13.34 -18.88
C LEU A 210 -0.30 -14.60 -18.77
N GLY A 211 -0.83 -15.70 -18.26
CA GLY A 211 -0.14 -16.99 -18.17
C GLY A 211 0.70 -17.17 -16.91
N PHE A 212 0.54 -16.30 -15.89
CA PHE A 212 1.24 -16.49 -14.63
C PHE A 212 0.64 -17.66 -13.85
N GLN A 213 1.50 -18.58 -13.41
CA GLN A 213 1.13 -19.68 -12.52
C GLN A 213 1.54 -19.38 -11.08
N GLN A 214 0.88 -20.02 -10.12
CA GLN A 214 1.28 -19.97 -8.73
C GLN A 214 2.69 -20.57 -8.58
N ASP A 215 3.47 -20.06 -7.61
CA ASP A 215 4.80 -20.56 -7.24
C ASP A 215 5.93 -20.34 -8.26
N MET A 216 5.77 -19.47 -9.27
CA MET A 216 6.84 -19.13 -10.23
C MET A 216 8.10 -18.47 -9.64
N LEU A 217 8.17 -18.22 -8.33
CA LEU A 217 9.33 -17.65 -7.63
C LEU A 217 9.80 -18.48 -6.42
N LEU A 218 9.47 -19.78 -6.37
CA LEU A 218 10.05 -20.71 -5.39
C LEU A 218 11.38 -21.27 -5.90
N GLU A 219 12.38 -20.39 -6.05
CA GLU A 219 13.82 -20.74 -6.08
C GLU A 219 14.59 -19.74 -5.21
#